data_AF-A0A9E2JRX5-F1
#
_entry.id   AF-A0A9E2JRX5-F1
#
_cell.length_a   1.000
_cell.length_b   1.000
_cell.length_c   1.000
_cell.angle_alpha   90.00
_cell.angle_beta   90.00
_cell.angle_gamma   90.00
#
_symmetry.space_group_name_H-M   'P 1'
#
loop_
_entity.id
_entity.type
_entity.pdbx_description
1 polymer ?
#
loop_
_entity_poly.entity_id
_entity_poly.type
_entity_poly.pdbx_seq_one_letter_code
_entity_poly.pdbx_strand_id
1 'polypeptide(L)'
;MRNTYLQISLEELFTHILLETRQISDGLRYADIFSSAVERACYLRDLAMLSGNRWIDTDAVRNLEPLIRRLDAELEDETIVIVQVLHGHNDPEHGAVGSVEKRRDLTEKGKTVLSLLQGLRRLRWMLEVADARINAERLVNRRLHV
;
A
#
# COMPACT_ATOMS: atom_id res chain seq x y z
N MET A 1 -12.43 -5.02 -1.23
CA MET A 1 -11.98 -4.40 0.05
C MET A 1 -11.77 -2.87 0.00
N ARG A 2 -12.13 -2.13 -1.08
CA ARG A 2 -11.89 -0.66 -1.12
C ARG A 2 -12.87 0.18 -0.29
N ASN A 3 -14.06 -0.34 0.03
CA ASN A 3 -15.15 0.45 0.63
C ASN A 3 -15.14 0.46 2.17
N THR A 4 -14.36 -0.41 2.81
CA THR A 4 -14.41 -0.60 4.27
C THR A 4 -13.87 0.61 5.03
N TYR A 5 -12.77 1.23 4.57
CA TYR A 5 -12.16 2.38 5.26
C TYR A 5 -12.99 3.67 5.22
N LEU A 6 -13.94 3.76 4.28
CA LEU A 6 -14.88 4.89 4.20
C LEU A 6 -15.98 4.79 5.26
N GLN A 7 -16.27 3.60 5.76
CA GLN A 7 -17.41 3.32 6.65
C GLN A 7 -17.02 3.29 8.14
N ILE A 8 -15.74 3.07 8.46
CA ILE A 8 -15.24 3.05 9.84
C ILE A 8 -15.07 4.46 10.41
N SER A 9 -14.98 4.60 11.73
CA SER A 9 -14.71 5.88 12.39
C SER A 9 -13.30 6.40 12.04
N LEU A 10 -13.04 7.71 12.23
CA LEU A 10 -11.69 8.26 12.04
C LEU A 10 -10.70 7.66 13.04
N GLU A 11 -11.11 7.43 14.28
CA GLU A 11 -10.29 6.80 15.32
C GLU A 11 -9.87 5.38 14.95
N GLU A 12 -10.82 4.58 14.46
CA GLU A 12 -10.56 3.22 14.00
C GLU A 12 -9.67 3.23 12.76
N LEU A 13 -9.90 4.16 11.83
CA LEU A 13 -9.02 4.36 10.67
C LEU A 13 -7.59 4.65 11.13
N PHE A 14 -7.35 5.61 12.02
CA PHE A 14 -6.01 5.90 12.53
C PHE A 14 -5.37 4.71 13.25
N THR A 15 -6.17 3.91 13.96
CA THR A 15 -5.69 2.66 14.57
C THR A 15 -5.18 1.67 13.52
N HIS A 16 -5.90 1.50 12.41
CA HIS A 16 -5.44 0.67 11.29
C HIS A 16 -4.18 1.23 10.63
N ILE A 17 -4.10 2.55 10.42
CA ILE A 17 -2.91 3.17 9.81
C ILE A 17 -1.69 2.98 10.73
N LEU A 18 -1.84 3.10 12.05
CA LEU A 18 -0.81 2.79 13.06
C LEU A 18 -0.33 1.34 12.99
N LEU A 19 -1.27 0.40 12.98
CA LEU A 19 -0.97 -1.02 12.92
C LEU A 19 -0.23 -1.38 11.64
N GLU A 20 -0.71 -0.90 10.49
CA GLU A 20 -0.11 -1.18 9.18
C GLU A 20 1.30 -0.56 9.09
N THR A 21 1.49 0.67 9.58
CA THR A 21 2.82 1.32 9.62
C THR A 21 3.82 0.49 10.44
N ARG A 22 3.39 -0.06 11.58
CA ARG A 22 4.23 -0.94 12.41
C ARG A 22 4.59 -2.23 11.68
N GLN A 23 3.61 -2.90 11.06
CA GLN A 23 3.84 -4.14 10.31
C GLN A 23 4.81 -3.93 9.15
N ILE A 24 4.65 -2.84 8.40
CA ILE A 24 5.57 -2.47 7.32
C ILE A 24 6.96 -2.19 7.87
N SER A 25 7.07 -1.42 8.96
CA SER A 25 8.36 -1.10 9.58
C SER A 25 9.10 -2.36 10.05
N ASP A 26 8.39 -3.30 10.68
CA ASP A 26 8.94 -4.58 11.10
C ASP A 26 9.40 -5.40 9.88
N GLY A 27 8.58 -5.46 8.82
CA GLY A 27 8.96 -6.16 7.58
C GLY A 27 10.20 -5.57 6.90
N LEU A 28 10.32 -4.24 6.83
CA LEU A 28 11.49 -3.57 6.23
C LEU A 28 12.77 -3.73 7.04
N ARG A 29 12.69 -3.96 8.36
CA ARG A 29 13.90 -4.21 9.17
C ARG A 29 14.65 -5.47 8.74
N TYR A 30 13.91 -6.49 8.31
CA TYR A 30 14.45 -7.81 7.98
C TYR A 30 14.56 -8.06 6.47
N ALA A 31 14.01 -7.17 5.65
CA ALA A 31 14.06 -7.31 4.20
C ALA A 31 15.43 -6.92 3.64
N ASP A 32 16.01 -7.82 2.84
CA ASP A 32 17.25 -7.60 2.09
C ASP A 32 16.95 -6.95 0.73
N ILE A 33 16.33 -5.77 0.79
CA ILE A 33 15.83 -5.03 -0.38
C ILE A 33 16.47 -3.64 -0.50
N PHE A 34 17.34 -3.29 0.44
CA PHE A 34 17.99 -1.99 0.48
C PHE A 34 19.44 -2.13 0.06
N SER A 35 19.91 -1.19 -0.74
CA SER A 35 21.27 -1.14 -1.25
C SER A 35 22.28 -0.79 -0.14
N SER A 36 21.81 -0.19 0.96
CA SER A 36 22.64 0.13 2.12
C SER A 36 21.84 0.24 3.43
N ALA A 37 22.56 0.17 4.56
CA ALA A 37 21.99 0.41 5.89
C ALA A 37 21.49 1.86 6.08
N VAL A 38 22.12 2.83 5.41
CA VAL A 38 21.71 4.25 5.44
C VAL A 38 20.37 4.43 4.74
N GLU A 39 20.21 3.83 3.56
CA GLU A 39 18.96 3.84 2.81
C GLU A 39 17.83 3.24 3.64
N ARG A 40 18.05 2.05 4.22
CA ARG A 40 17.10 1.41 5.14
C ARG A 40 16.73 2.32 6.31
N ALA A 41 17.71 2.98 6.92
CA ALA A 41 17.48 3.87 8.06
C ALA A 41 16.65 5.11 7.68
N CYS A 42 16.84 5.66 6.47
CA CYS A 42 16.00 6.76 5.97
C CYS A 42 14.55 6.33 5.82
N TYR A 43 14.27 5.20 5.17
CA TYR A 43 12.89 4.72 5.01
C TYR A 43 12.21 4.38 6.34
N LEU A 44 12.93 3.74 7.27
CA LEU A 44 12.40 3.48 8.62
C LEU A 44 12.13 4.77 9.38
N ARG A 45 12.97 5.79 9.22
CA ARG A 45 12.74 7.11 9.80
C ARG A 45 11.49 7.76 9.20
N ASP A 46 11.35 7.74 7.89
CA ASP A 46 10.21 8.36 7.19
C ASP A 46 8.89 7.69 7.57
N LEU A 47 8.87 6.35 7.70
CA LEU A 47 7.74 5.61 8.25
C LEU A 47 7.49 5.93 9.73
N ALA A 48 8.53 6.02 10.56
CA ALA A 48 8.37 6.40 11.96
C ALA A 48 7.84 7.84 12.10
N MET A 49 8.14 8.73 11.16
CA MET A 49 7.60 10.08 11.12
C MET A 49 6.11 10.10 10.82
N LEU A 50 5.59 9.10 10.08
CA LEU A 50 4.15 8.90 9.94
C LEU A 50 3.50 8.56 11.28
N SER A 51 4.22 7.93 12.23
CA SER A 51 3.66 7.55 13.53
C SER A 51 3.45 8.72 14.52
N GLY A 52 4.12 9.86 14.29
CA GLY A 52 4.15 10.99 15.24
C GLY A 52 3.41 12.22 14.73
N ASN A 53 2.13 12.39 15.09
CA ASN A 53 1.26 13.57 14.89
C ASN A 53 1.25 14.25 13.49
N ARG A 54 1.96 13.72 12.49
CA ARG A 54 2.14 14.30 11.14
C ARG A 54 1.47 13.48 10.05
N TRP A 55 0.35 12.85 10.41
CA TRP A 55 -0.48 12.05 9.50
C TRP A 55 -1.31 12.92 8.56
N ILE A 56 -1.56 14.17 8.98
CA ILE A 56 -2.54 15.08 8.40
C ILE A 56 -1.80 16.25 7.75
N ASP A 57 -1.09 15.95 6.67
CA ASP A 57 -0.75 16.90 5.61
C ASP A 57 -0.28 16.10 4.38
N THR A 58 -0.31 16.75 3.22
CA THR A 58 0.05 16.25 1.89
C THR A 58 1.40 15.53 1.83
N ASP A 59 2.27 15.77 2.81
CA ASP A 59 3.63 15.22 2.89
C ASP A 59 3.67 13.73 3.23
N ALA A 60 2.69 13.21 3.98
CA ALA A 60 2.69 11.81 4.40
C ALA A 60 2.64 10.83 3.22
N VAL A 61 1.76 11.09 2.24
CA VAL A 61 1.65 10.28 1.01
C VAL A 61 2.86 10.49 0.10
N ARG A 62 3.38 11.73 0.01
CA ARG A 62 4.58 12.04 -0.78
C ARG A 62 5.80 11.28 -0.29
N ASN A 63 5.94 11.07 1.01
CA ASN A 63 7.06 10.33 1.60
C ASN A 63 6.98 8.83 1.30
N LEU A 64 5.79 8.27 1.04
CA LEU A 64 5.62 6.86 0.71
C LEU A 64 5.90 6.54 -0.76
N GLU A 65 5.67 7.49 -1.67
CA GLU A 65 5.76 7.29 -3.11
C GLU A 65 7.14 6.79 -3.60
N PRO A 66 8.29 7.35 -3.14
CA PRO A 66 9.61 6.85 -3.53
C PRO A 66 9.83 5.38 -3.14
N LEU A 67 9.38 4.99 -1.94
CA LEU A 67 9.51 3.60 -1.47
C LEU A 67 8.64 2.65 -2.29
N ILE A 68 7.39 3.05 -2.59
CA ILE A 68 6.49 2.28 -3.45
C ILE A 68 7.13 2.05 -4.82
N ARG A 69 7.65 3.11 -5.45
CA ARG A 69 8.31 2.99 -6.77
C ARG A 69 9.53 2.09 -6.74
N ARG A 70 10.33 2.17 -5.68
CA ARG A 70 11.51 1.32 -5.50
C ARG A 70 11.12 -0.15 -5.39
N LEU A 71 10.12 -0.47 -4.57
CA LEU A 71 9.62 -1.83 -4.43
C LEU A 71 8.92 -2.33 -5.69
N ASP A 72 8.26 -1.47 -6.45
CA ASP A 72 7.74 -1.82 -7.76
C ASP A 72 8.88 -2.22 -8.73
N ALA A 73 9.98 -1.46 -8.77
CA ALA A 73 11.14 -1.83 -9.58
C ALA A 73 11.78 -3.15 -9.11
N GLU A 74 11.96 -3.31 -7.79
CA GLU A 74 12.49 -4.54 -7.22
C GLU A 74 11.58 -5.75 -7.50
N LEU A 75 10.26 -5.56 -7.50
CA LEU A 75 9.30 -6.61 -7.81
C LEU A 75 9.41 -7.06 -9.28
N GLU A 76 9.66 -6.14 -10.20
CA GLU A 76 9.90 -6.48 -11.60
C GLU A 76 11.21 -7.25 -11.76
N ASP A 77 12.28 -6.87 -11.07
CA ASP A 77 13.56 -7.60 -11.08
C ASP A 77 13.44 -9.01 -10.46
N GLU A 78 12.61 -9.18 -9.45
CA GLU A 78 12.36 -10.46 -8.77
C GLU A 78 11.24 -11.31 -9.44
N THR A 79 10.68 -10.84 -10.56
CA THR A 79 9.71 -11.59 -11.35
C THR A 79 10.41 -12.59 -12.27
N ILE A 80 10.21 -13.88 -11.99
CA ILE A 80 10.78 -14.97 -12.79
C ILE A 80 10.07 -15.07 -14.13
N VAL A 81 8.73 -15.06 -14.11
CA VAL A 81 7.89 -15.14 -15.31
C VAL A 81 6.50 -14.58 -15.03
N ILE A 82 5.87 -14.02 -16.07
CA ILE A 82 4.46 -13.66 -16.04
C ILE A 82 3.67 -14.73 -16.78
N VAL A 83 2.84 -15.47 -16.06
CA VAL A 83 1.96 -16.50 -16.64
C VAL A 83 0.53 -15.98 -16.77
N GLN A 84 -0.14 -16.38 -17.84
CA GLN A 84 -1.58 -16.13 -18.02
C GLN A 84 -2.34 -17.33 -17.48
N VAL A 85 -3.16 -17.11 -16.46
CA VAL A 85 -4.01 -18.14 -15.87
C VAL A 85 -5.43 -17.90 -16.34
N LEU A 86 -5.99 -18.85 -17.09
CA LEU A 86 -7.39 -18.83 -17.47
C LEU A 86 -8.23 -19.34 -16.30
N HIS A 87 -9.12 -18.49 -15.81
CA HIS A 87 -10.18 -18.85 -14.88
C HIS A 87 -11.48 -18.98 -15.67
N GLY A 88 -11.80 -20.21 -16.07
CA GLY A 88 -12.91 -20.48 -16.96
C GLY A 88 -13.24 -21.95 -17.08
N HIS A 89 -14.10 -22.26 -18.03
CA HIS A 89 -14.46 -23.62 -18.40
C HIS A 89 -14.43 -23.75 -19.92
N ASN A 90 -14.38 -24.99 -20.42
CA ASN A 90 -14.56 -25.23 -21.84
C ASN A 90 -16.06 -25.34 -22.15
N ASP A 91 -16.54 -24.41 -22.96
CA ASP A 91 -17.84 -24.46 -23.61
C ASP A 91 -17.74 -25.26 -24.92
N PRO A 92 -18.64 -26.21 -25.19
CA PRO A 92 -18.57 -27.04 -26.40
C PRO A 92 -18.73 -26.27 -27.73
N GLU A 93 -19.41 -25.13 -27.71
CA GLU A 93 -19.67 -24.32 -28.91
C GLU A 93 -18.65 -23.19 -29.06
N HIS A 94 -18.17 -22.62 -27.95
CA HIS A 94 -17.33 -21.43 -27.92
C HIS A 94 -15.87 -21.68 -27.48
N GLY A 95 -15.54 -22.91 -27.10
CA GLY A 95 -14.20 -23.26 -26.60
C GLY A 95 -13.95 -22.75 -25.19
N ALA A 96 -12.71 -22.35 -24.88
CA ALA A 96 -12.33 -21.92 -23.53
C ALA A 96 -12.92 -20.53 -23.20
N VAL A 97 -13.91 -20.47 -22.32
CA VAL A 97 -14.61 -19.24 -21.91
C VAL A 97 -14.31 -18.92 -20.44
N GLY A 98 -13.83 -17.71 -20.17
CA GLY A 98 -13.48 -17.27 -18.82
C GLY A 98 -12.71 -15.96 -18.80
N SER A 99 -12.18 -15.60 -17.63
CA SER A 99 -11.29 -14.46 -17.47
C SER A 99 -9.83 -14.91 -17.48
N VAL A 100 -8.96 -14.10 -18.08
CA VAL A 100 -7.51 -14.33 -18.04
C VAL A 100 -6.90 -13.38 -17.02
N GLU A 101 -6.23 -13.93 -16.01
CA GLU A 101 -5.46 -13.18 -15.03
C GLU A 101 -3.97 -13.31 -15.32
N LYS A 102 -3.23 -12.20 -15.25
CA LYS A 102 -1.76 -12.22 -15.27
C LYS A 102 -1.24 -12.48 -13.86
N ARG A 103 -0.58 -13.62 -13.66
CA ARG A 103 0.07 -13.95 -12.40
C ARG A 103 1.58 -13.86 -12.56
N ARG A 104 2.24 -13.20 -11.62
CA ARG A 104 3.71 -13.19 -11.52
C ARG A 104 4.14 -14.41 -10.72
N ASP A 105 5.06 -15.19 -11.28
CA ASP A 105 5.86 -16.11 -10.50
C ASP A 105 7.08 -15.34 -9.96
N LEU A 106 7.33 -15.47 -8.67
CA LEU A 106 8.23 -14.60 -7.92
C LEU A 106 9.23 -15.44 -7.14
N THR A 107 10.45 -14.93 -6.99
CA THR A 107 11.40 -15.45 -6.00
C THR A 107 10.84 -15.30 -4.57
N GLU A 108 11.45 -15.95 -3.57
CA GLU A 108 11.06 -15.73 -2.16
C GLU A 108 11.24 -14.28 -1.72
N LYS A 109 12.27 -13.60 -2.24
CA LYS A 109 12.47 -12.16 -2.04
C LYS A 109 11.36 -11.36 -2.72
N GLY A 110 11.00 -11.70 -3.96
CA GLY A 110 9.88 -11.09 -4.69
C GLY A 110 8.54 -11.22 -3.95
N LYS A 111 8.27 -12.35 -3.30
CA LYS A 111 7.07 -12.52 -2.43
C LYS A 111 7.08 -11.56 -1.24
N THR A 112 8.24 -11.37 -0.62
CA THR A 112 8.41 -10.42 0.49
C THR A 112 8.20 -8.98 0.01
N VAL A 113 8.81 -8.61 -1.12
CA VAL A 113 8.64 -7.31 -1.77
C VAL A 113 7.17 -7.05 -2.10
N LEU A 114 6.48 -8.03 -2.69
CA LEU A 114 5.06 -7.92 -3.03
C LEU A 114 4.20 -7.67 -1.78
N SER A 115 4.45 -8.38 -0.69
CA SER A 115 3.72 -8.21 0.57
C SER A 115 3.91 -6.79 1.14
N LEU A 116 5.15 -6.31 1.18
CA LEU A 116 5.49 -4.96 1.64
C LEU A 116 4.84 -3.88 0.76
N LEU A 117 4.91 -4.04 -0.55
CA LEU A 117 4.32 -3.14 -1.52
C LEU A 117 2.79 -3.06 -1.37
N GLN A 118 2.12 -4.21 -1.16
CA GLN A 118 0.69 -4.23 -0.88
C GLN A 118 0.35 -3.51 0.42
N GLY A 119 1.14 -3.68 1.47
CA GLY A 119 0.99 -2.95 2.72
C GLY A 119 1.13 -1.45 2.54
N LEU A 120 2.19 -0.99 1.85
CA LEU A 120 2.40 0.43 1.57
C LEU A 120 1.28 1.06 0.73
N ARG A 121 0.74 0.32 -0.24
CA ARG A 121 -0.41 0.78 -1.04
C ARG A 121 -1.69 0.88 -0.20
N ARG A 122 -1.93 -0.07 0.70
CA ARG A 122 -3.05 0.02 1.67
C ARG A 122 -2.85 1.21 2.61
N LEU A 123 -1.65 1.38 3.14
CA LEU A 123 -1.30 2.49 4.02
C LEU A 123 -1.56 3.85 3.34
N ARG A 124 -1.04 4.01 2.11
CA ARG A 124 -1.27 5.20 1.29
C ARG A 124 -2.76 5.48 1.11
N TRP A 125 -3.55 4.46 0.76
CA TRP A 125 -5.00 4.61 0.58
C TRP A 125 -5.70 5.06 1.86
N MET A 126 -5.37 4.46 3.01
CA MET A 126 -5.96 4.86 4.28
C MET A 126 -5.61 6.31 4.66
N LEU A 127 -4.38 6.75 4.38
CA LEU A 127 -3.96 8.14 4.58
C LEU A 127 -4.73 9.11 3.68
N GLU A 128 -4.90 8.76 2.39
CA GLU A 128 -5.70 9.56 1.44
C GLU A 128 -7.16 9.68 1.90
N VAL A 129 -7.75 8.59 2.41
CA VAL A 129 -9.11 8.60 2.98
C VAL A 129 -9.19 9.46 4.24
N ALA A 130 -8.21 9.34 5.15
CA ALA A 130 -8.19 10.13 6.38
C ALA A 130 -8.10 11.63 6.07
N ASP A 131 -7.19 12.03 5.18
CA ASP A 131 -7.02 13.43 4.76
C ASP A 131 -8.29 13.98 4.11
N ALA A 132 -8.90 13.25 3.18
CA ALA A 132 -10.14 13.66 2.53
C ALA A 132 -11.29 13.88 3.53
N ARG A 133 -11.44 12.98 4.52
CA ARG A 133 -12.49 13.07 5.54
C ARG A 133 -12.27 14.26 6.48
N ILE A 134 -11.04 14.48 6.93
CA ILE A 134 -10.69 15.60 7.81
C ILE A 134 -10.87 16.93 7.09
N ASN A 135 -10.46 17.02 5.82
CA ASN A 135 -10.65 18.23 5.04
C ASN A 135 -12.13 18.53 4.75
N ALA A 136 -12.95 17.49 4.54
CA ALA A 136 -14.41 17.65 4.43
C ALA A 136 -15.02 18.18 5.74
N GLU A 137 -14.64 17.64 6.89
CA GLU A 137 -15.12 18.10 8.21
C GLU A 137 -14.72 19.55 8.48
N ARG A 138 -13.47 19.92 8.19
CA ARG A 138 -12.98 21.32 8.28
C ARG A 138 -13.77 22.26 7.38
N LEU A 139 -14.08 21.85 6.15
CA LEU A 139 -14.84 22.67 5.20
C LEU A 139 -16.28 22.90 5.68
N VAL A 140 -16.95 21.86 6.20
CA VAL A 140 -18.30 21.97 6.77
C VAL A 140 -18.29 22.87 8.00
N ASN A 141 -17.35 22.68 8.93
CA ASN A 141 -17.23 23.51 10.12
C ASN A 141 -17.00 24.98 9.76
N ARG A 142 -16.18 25.29 8.75
CA ARG A 142 -16.01 26.66 8.25
C ARG A 142 -17.28 27.26 7.65
N ARG A 143 -18.13 26.46 6.99
CA ARG A 143 -19.41 26.91 6.41
C ARG A 143 -20.51 27.12 7.46
N LEU A 144 -20.45 26.39 8.58
CA LEU A 144 -21.41 26.50 9.69
C LEU A 144 -21.06 27.61 10.69
N HIS A 145 -19.83 28.14 10.67
CA HIS A 145 -19.39 29.28 11.47
C HIS A 145 -19.43 30.61 10.69
N VAL A 146 -20.27 30.68 9.66
CA VAL A 146 -20.72 31.91 8.97
C VAL A 146 -22.20 32.09 9.29
#